data_AF-A0A0A5G3I3-F1
#
_entry.id   AF-A0A0A5G3I3-F1
#
_cell.length_a   1.000
_cell.length_b   1.000
_cell.length_c   1.000
_cell.angle_alpha   90.00
_cell.angle_beta   90.00
_cell.angle_gamma   90.00
#
_symmetry.space_group_name_H-M   'P 1'
#
loop_
_entity.id
_entity.type
_entity.pdbx_description
1 polymer ?
#
loop_
_entity_poly.entity_id
_entity_poly.type
_entity_poly.pdbx_seq_one_letter_code
_entity_poly.pdbx_strand_id
1 'polypeptide(L)'
;MKKFLAGVVLALVLTGCSLGEMNDSIDYGNDAKEHINQLKEYAEGAQERYKEASKDPEAKEKLANELKSLKDDINAFNNIDAPSIAEDLHKNIVSKNEQIIAEIDAVFEDGQLALEKVQDSKLIQTIRNTSEIINQLENLNQ
;
A
#
# COMPACT_ATOMS: atom_id res chain seq x y z
N MET A 1 -37.75 45.02 41.69
CA MET A 1 -36.33 44.93 42.10
C MET A 1 -35.84 43.50 41.85
N LYS A 2 -34.74 43.34 41.09
CA LYS A 2 -33.69 42.30 41.18
C LYS A 2 -34.20 40.88 41.58
N LYS A 3 -34.03 39.82 40.79
CA LYS A 3 -32.72 39.18 40.55
C LYS A 3 -32.80 38.05 39.49
N PHE A 4 -31.88 38.12 38.55
CA PHE A 4 -31.06 37.03 37.97
C PHE A 4 -31.73 35.86 37.21
N LEU A 5 -31.64 35.99 35.88
CA LEU A 5 -31.21 34.99 34.90
C LEU A 5 -30.71 33.66 35.50
N ALA A 6 -31.49 32.58 35.32
CA ALA A 6 -31.00 31.23 35.40
C ALA A 6 -30.89 30.67 33.97
N GLY A 7 -29.71 30.88 33.37
CA GLY A 7 -29.36 30.25 32.09
C GLY A 7 -29.17 28.75 32.30
N VAL A 8 -30.01 27.95 31.63
CA VAL A 8 -29.75 26.52 31.49
C VAL A 8 -28.59 26.38 30.52
N VAL A 9 -27.39 26.14 31.07
CA VAL A 9 -26.23 25.70 30.29
C VAL A 9 -26.52 24.27 29.88
N LEU A 10 -26.96 24.10 28.63
CA LEU A 10 -26.99 22.81 27.97
C LEU A 10 -25.53 22.44 27.64
N ALA A 11 -24.87 21.74 28.57
CA ALA A 11 -23.63 21.05 28.27
C ALA A 11 -23.97 19.83 27.39
N LEU A 12 -24.13 20.08 26.09
CA LEU A 12 -23.94 19.04 25.09
C LEU A 12 -22.46 18.67 25.18
N VAL A 13 -22.18 17.62 25.94
CA VAL A 13 -20.89 16.95 25.90
C VAL A 13 -20.75 16.50 24.45
N LEU A 14 -19.87 17.17 23.71
CA LEU A 14 -19.50 16.80 22.35
C LEU A 14 -18.87 15.42 22.43
N THR A 15 -19.66 14.36 22.33
CA THR A 15 -19.20 13.02 21.95
C THR A 15 -18.91 13.06 20.46
N GLY A 16 -17.98 13.92 20.06
CA GLY A 16 -17.49 14.06 18.70
C GLY A 16 -16.17 13.31 18.57
N CYS A 17 -16.13 12.39 17.61
CA CYS A 17 -14.96 11.78 16.96
C CYS A 17 -14.41 10.42 17.43
N SER A 18 -14.67 9.89 18.63
CA SER A 18 -14.04 8.59 19.00
C SER A 18 -14.62 7.33 18.34
N LEU A 19 -15.86 7.36 17.81
CA LEU A 19 -16.52 6.16 17.27
C LEU A 19 -16.36 5.95 15.76
N GLY A 20 -16.02 7.00 15.00
CA GLY A 20 -15.77 6.90 13.54
C GLY A 20 -14.33 6.53 13.23
N GLU A 21 -13.37 7.21 13.87
CA GLU A 21 -11.93 7.04 13.62
C GLU A 21 -11.41 5.62 13.91
N MET A 22 -12.08 4.89 14.82
CA MET A 22 -11.75 3.49 15.11
C MET A 22 -12.13 2.54 13.96
N ASN A 23 -13.27 2.77 13.29
CA ASN A 23 -13.68 1.93 12.16
C ASN A 23 -12.76 2.18 10.96
N ASP A 24 -12.44 3.46 10.69
CA ASP A 24 -11.54 3.86 9.60
C ASP A 24 -10.11 3.31 9.80
N SER A 25 -9.66 3.16 11.06
CA SER A 25 -8.36 2.56 11.38
C SER A 25 -8.31 1.05 11.17
N ILE A 26 -9.39 0.33 11.46
CA ILE A 26 -9.50 -1.11 11.20
C ILE A 26 -9.53 -1.37 9.69
N ASP A 27 -10.32 -0.58 8.96
CA ASP A 27 -10.45 -0.71 7.50
C ASP A 27 -9.09 -0.43 6.83
N TYR A 28 -8.42 0.67 7.18
CA TYR A 28 -7.06 0.96 6.71
C TYR A 28 -6.06 -0.16 7.06
N GLY A 29 -6.12 -0.68 8.30
CA GLY A 29 -5.23 -1.77 8.73
C GLY A 29 -5.40 -3.04 7.89
N ASN A 30 -6.64 -3.34 7.45
CA ASN A 30 -6.92 -4.46 6.56
C ASN A 30 -6.42 -4.17 5.13
N ASP A 31 -6.71 -2.99 4.58
CA ASP A 31 -6.28 -2.58 3.24
C ASP A 31 -4.75 -2.61 3.11
N ALA A 32 -4.05 -2.04 4.10
CA ALA A 32 -2.58 -2.04 4.12
C ALA A 32 -2.00 -3.44 4.27
N LYS A 33 -2.66 -4.31 5.03
CA LYS A 33 -2.25 -5.72 5.16
C LYS A 33 -2.47 -6.48 3.86
N GLU A 34 -3.59 -6.28 3.18
CA GLU A 34 -3.88 -6.88 1.88
C GLU A 34 -2.84 -6.44 0.85
N HIS A 35 -2.61 -5.14 0.72
CA HIS A 35 -1.59 -4.56 -0.17
C HIS A 35 -0.21 -5.17 0.06
N ILE A 36 0.24 -5.23 1.33
CA ILE A 36 1.55 -5.79 1.66
C ILE A 36 1.61 -7.30 1.37
N ASN A 37 0.53 -8.05 1.59
CA ASN A 37 0.49 -9.47 1.26
C ASN A 37 0.59 -9.71 -0.26
N GLN A 38 -0.09 -8.91 -1.07
CA GLN A 38 0.01 -8.98 -2.54
C GLN A 38 1.46 -8.75 -3.00
N LEU A 39 2.13 -7.72 -2.45
CA LEU A 39 3.55 -7.47 -2.68
C LEU A 39 4.41 -8.69 -2.32
N LYS A 40 4.17 -9.29 -1.15
CA LYS A 40 4.89 -10.48 -0.69
C LYS A 40 4.70 -11.67 -1.63
N GLU A 41 3.46 -11.99 -2.00
CA GLU A 41 3.13 -13.08 -2.92
C GLU A 41 3.76 -12.88 -4.31
N TYR A 42 3.82 -11.64 -4.77
CA TYR A 42 4.55 -11.32 -6.00
C TYR A 42 6.04 -11.67 -5.88
N ALA A 43 6.70 -11.23 -4.80
CA ALA A 43 8.12 -11.50 -4.56
C ALA A 43 8.46 -12.99 -4.38
N GLU A 44 7.55 -13.78 -3.81
CA GLU A 44 7.72 -15.23 -3.62
C GLU A 44 7.70 -16.01 -4.95
N GLY A 45 6.80 -15.64 -5.87
CA GLY A 45 6.71 -16.29 -7.19
C GLY A 45 7.58 -15.67 -8.29
N ALA A 46 8.26 -14.55 -8.01
CA ALA A 46 8.98 -13.78 -9.02
C ALA A 46 10.05 -14.57 -9.79
N GLN A 47 10.81 -15.42 -9.10
CA GLN A 47 11.90 -16.18 -9.73
C GLN A 47 11.37 -17.21 -10.74
N GLU A 48 10.27 -17.90 -10.44
CA GLU A 48 9.70 -18.89 -11.38
C GLU A 48 9.05 -18.18 -12.56
N ARG A 49 8.29 -17.11 -12.33
CA ARG A 49 7.71 -16.26 -13.41
C ARG A 49 8.79 -15.78 -14.38
N TYR A 50 9.92 -15.30 -13.87
CA TYR A 50 11.05 -14.87 -14.70
C TYR A 50 11.62 -16.02 -15.54
N LYS A 51 11.83 -17.19 -14.92
CA LYS A 51 12.35 -18.38 -15.60
C LYS A 51 11.40 -18.88 -16.70
N GLU A 52 10.09 -18.81 -16.49
CA GLU A 52 9.08 -19.11 -17.51
C GLU A 52 9.15 -18.09 -18.66
N ALA A 53 9.14 -16.79 -18.34
CA ALA A 53 9.22 -15.71 -19.32
C ALA A 53 10.49 -15.76 -20.20
N SER A 54 11.60 -16.27 -19.67
CA SER A 54 12.85 -16.47 -20.43
C SER A 54 12.77 -17.55 -21.51
N LYS A 55 11.76 -18.42 -21.47
CA LYS A 55 11.62 -19.60 -22.33
C LYS A 55 10.41 -19.50 -23.27
N ASP A 56 9.42 -18.70 -22.90
CA ASP A 56 8.13 -18.62 -23.59
C ASP A 56 7.69 -17.16 -23.76
N PRO A 57 7.49 -16.70 -25.01
CA PRO A 57 6.93 -15.37 -25.28
C PRO A 57 5.57 -15.11 -24.62
N GLU A 58 4.69 -16.11 -24.49
CA GLU A 58 3.40 -15.95 -23.82
C GLU A 58 3.59 -15.71 -22.31
N ALA A 59 4.52 -16.44 -21.69
CA ALA A 59 4.89 -16.21 -20.29
C ALA A 59 5.55 -14.84 -20.08
N LYS A 60 6.30 -14.34 -21.08
CA LYS A 60 6.86 -12.98 -21.06
C LYS A 60 5.76 -11.92 -21.09
N GLU A 61 4.75 -12.09 -21.94
CA GLU A 61 3.60 -11.20 -21.98
C GLU A 61 2.80 -11.24 -20.68
N LYS A 62 2.60 -12.44 -20.11
CA LYS A 62 1.96 -12.61 -18.81
C LYS A 62 2.71 -11.86 -17.70
N LEU A 63 4.03 -12.00 -17.62
CA LEU A 63 4.85 -11.25 -16.66
C LEU A 63 4.74 -9.73 -16.86
N ALA A 64 4.72 -9.27 -18.11
CA ALA A 64 4.54 -7.85 -18.42
C ALA A 64 3.19 -7.32 -17.92
N ASN A 65 2.12 -8.11 -18.08
CA ASN A 65 0.79 -7.74 -17.60
C ASN A 65 0.72 -7.78 -16.07
N GLU A 66 1.31 -8.80 -15.42
CA GLU A 66 1.39 -8.86 -13.96
C GLU A 66 2.12 -7.65 -13.35
N LEU A 67 3.22 -7.20 -13.97
CA LEU A 67 3.94 -5.99 -13.55
C LEU A 67 3.10 -4.72 -13.69
N LYS A 68 2.32 -4.60 -14.76
CA LYS A 68 1.39 -3.47 -14.97
C LYS A 68 0.27 -3.49 -13.95
N SER A 69 -0.36 -4.64 -13.71
CA SER A 69 -1.38 -4.81 -12.67
C SER A 69 -0.82 -4.49 -11.30
N LEU A 70 0.37 -4.97 -10.96
CA LEU A 70 1.03 -4.64 -9.70
C LEU A 70 1.21 -3.13 -9.53
N LYS A 71 1.63 -2.43 -10.59
CA LYS A 71 1.74 -0.96 -10.59
C LYS A 71 0.39 -0.28 -10.38
N ASP A 72 -0.68 -0.78 -11.00
CA ASP A 72 -2.03 -0.24 -10.83
C ASP A 72 -2.54 -0.44 -9.40
N ASP A 73 -2.35 -1.63 -8.83
CA ASP A 73 -2.72 -1.97 -7.45
C ASP A 73 -1.97 -1.08 -6.45
N ILE A 74 -0.66 -0.88 -6.66
CA ILE A 74 0.16 0.03 -5.86
C ILE A 74 -0.38 1.47 -5.93
N ASN A 75 -0.73 1.96 -7.11
CA ASN A 75 -1.29 3.30 -7.27
C ASN A 75 -2.66 3.41 -6.59
N ALA A 76 -3.49 2.36 -6.64
CA ALA A 76 -4.76 2.34 -5.92
C ALA A 76 -4.54 2.48 -4.41
N PHE A 77 -3.62 1.70 -3.84
CA PHE A 77 -3.27 1.80 -2.42
C PHE A 77 -2.72 3.18 -2.06
N ASN A 78 -1.81 3.75 -2.87
CA ASN A 78 -1.22 5.07 -2.59
C ASN A 78 -2.26 6.19 -2.45
N ASN A 79 -3.42 6.04 -3.10
CA ASN A 79 -4.48 7.05 -3.14
C ASN A 79 -5.55 6.86 -2.05
N ILE A 80 -5.44 5.85 -1.18
CA ILE A 80 -6.36 5.73 -0.04
C ILE A 80 -6.06 6.80 1.00
N ASP A 81 -7.11 7.25 1.70
CA ASP A 81 -6.99 8.17 2.81
C ASP A 81 -6.63 7.40 4.08
N ALA A 82 -5.43 7.66 4.62
CA ALA A 82 -5.02 7.07 5.89
C ALA A 82 -5.59 7.88 7.08
N PRO A 83 -6.04 7.21 8.15
CA PRO A 83 -6.44 7.90 9.38
C PRO A 83 -5.22 8.57 10.04
N SER A 84 -5.46 9.62 10.83
CA SER A 84 -4.39 10.41 11.48
C SER A 84 -3.39 9.57 12.27
N ILE A 85 -3.83 8.46 12.88
CA ILE A 85 -2.96 7.55 13.66
C ILE A 85 -1.97 6.77 12.79
N ALA A 86 -2.27 6.58 11.50
CA ALA A 86 -1.49 5.80 10.55
C ALA A 86 -0.84 6.64 9.44
N GLU A 87 -0.99 7.97 9.48
CA GLU A 87 -0.51 8.88 8.42
C GLU A 87 0.99 8.72 8.12
N ASP A 88 1.82 8.63 9.16
CA ASP A 88 3.27 8.47 9.02
C ASP A 88 3.65 7.08 8.46
N LEU A 89 2.89 6.05 8.84
CA LEU A 89 3.07 4.71 8.28
C LEU A 89 2.67 4.69 6.80
N HIS A 90 1.53 5.30 6.45
CA HIS A 90 1.07 5.41 5.07
C HIS A 90 2.10 6.10 4.19
N LYS A 91 2.62 7.25 4.64
CA LYS A 91 3.72 7.96 3.94
C LYS A 91 4.95 7.08 3.72
N ASN A 92 5.30 6.23 4.68
CA ASN A 92 6.40 5.28 4.52
C ASN A 92 6.09 4.24 3.44
N ILE A 93 4.90 3.63 3.48
CA ILE A 93 4.46 2.66 2.47
C ILE A 93 4.42 3.30 1.09
N VAL A 94 3.84 4.51 0.95
CA VAL A 94 3.80 5.28 -0.31
C VAL A 94 5.21 5.52 -0.85
N SER A 95 6.17 5.92 -0.01
CA SER A 95 7.55 6.14 -0.46
C SER A 95 8.21 4.86 -0.99
N LYS A 96 7.90 3.71 -0.40
CA LYS A 96 8.36 2.40 -0.91
C LYS A 96 7.65 1.99 -2.20
N ASN A 97 6.35 2.22 -2.26
CA ASN A 97 5.52 1.98 -3.43
C ASN A 97 6.01 2.80 -4.64
N GLU A 98 6.39 4.07 -4.44
CA GLU A 98 6.98 4.90 -5.49
C GLU A 98 8.32 4.33 -6.01
N GLN A 99 9.15 3.76 -5.12
CA GLN A 99 10.37 3.07 -5.53
C GLN A 99 10.06 1.83 -6.37
N ILE A 100 9.07 1.03 -5.96
CA ILE A 100 8.61 -0.15 -6.71
C ILE A 100 8.09 0.28 -8.09
N ILE A 101 7.26 1.32 -8.17
CA ILE A 101 6.73 1.84 -9.45
C ILE A 101 7.88 2.27 -10.37
N ALA A 102 8.86 3.01 -9.84
CA ALA A 102 10.01 3.44 -10.63
C ALA A 102 10.84 2.25 -11.14
N GLU A 103 11.00 1.20 -10.34
CA GLU A 103 11.69 -0.03 -10.73
C GLU A 103 10.89 -0.84 -11.76
N ILE A 104 9.56 -0.88 -11.66
CA ILE A 104 8.68 -1.45 -12.69
C ILE A 104 8.85 -0.67 -14.00
N ASP A 105 8.76 0.65 -13.96
CA ASP A 105 8.88 1.47 -15.17
C ASP A 105 10.25 1.32 -15.84
N ALA A 106 11.32 1.15 -15.06
CA ALA A 106 12.67 0.96 -15.57
C ALA A 106 12.88 -0.35 -16.35
N VAL A 107 12.06 -1.39 -16.11
CA VAL A 107 12.15 -2.68 -16.82
C VAL A 107 11.34 -2.70 -18.12
N PHE A 108 10.59 -1.63 -18.43
CA PHE A 108 9.94 -1.47 -19.72
C PHE A 108 10.76 -0.56 -20.65
N GLU A 109 10.97 -1.00 -21.89
CA GLU A 109 11.55 -0.21 -22.97
C GLU A 109 10.55 -0.15 -24.12
N ASP A 110 10.24 1.05 -24.61
CA ASP A 110 9.26 1.27 -25.69
C ASP A 110 7.91 0.55 -25.46
N GLY A 111 7.50 0.42 -24.20
CA GLY A 111 6.26 -0.25 -23.78
C GLY A 111 6.33 -1.78 -23.73
N GLN A 112 7.49 -2.37 -24.00
CA GLN A 112 7.75 -3.81 -23.94
C GLN A 112 8.64 -4.17 -22.75
N LEU A 113 8.41 -5.35 -22.17
CA LEU A 113 9.22 -5.84 -21.04
C LEU A 113 10.62 -6.24 -21.52
N ALA A 114 11.65 -5.63 -20.93
CA ALA A 114 13.06 -5.98 -21.10
C ALA A 114 13.46 -6.97 -19.98
N LEU A 115 13.53 -8.27 -20.30
CA LEU A 115 13.73 -9.32 -19.28
C LEU A 115 15.09 -9.21 -18.59
N GLU A 116 16.12 -8.88 -19.33
CA GLU A 116 17.46 -8.62 -18.82
C GLU A 116 17.45 -7.55 -17.71
N LYS A 117 16.61 -6.51 -17.84
CA LYS A 117 16.47 -5.48 -16.81
C LYS A 117 15.73 -5.96 -15.58
N VAL A 118 14.78 -6.88 -15.73
CA VAL A 118 14.07 -7.47 -14.58
C VAL A 118 15.07 -8.18 -13.67
N GLN A 119 15.99 -8.94 -14.24
CA GLN A 119 17.01 -9.68 -13.49
C GLN A 119 18.00 -8.76 -12.78
N ASP A 120 18.40 -7.66 -13.43
CA ASP A 120 19.35 -6.69 -12.87
C ASP A 120 18.67 -5.67 -11.94
N SER A 121 17.33 -5.64 -11.92
CA SER A 121 16.56 -4.70 -11.10
C SER A 121 16.65 -5.05 -9.62
N LYS A 122 16.44 -4.03 -8.79
CA LYS A 122 16.23 -4.18 -7.34
C LYS A 122 14.77 -4.46 -6.98
N LEU A 123 13.88 -4.62 -7.97
CA LEU A 123 12.43 -4.73 -7.80
C LEU A 123 12.05 -5.72 -6.70
N ILE A 124 12.54 -6.94 -6.79
CA ILE A 124 12.19 -8.00 -5.82
C ILE A 124 12.75 -7.69 -4.43
N GLN A 125 13.92 -7.05 -4.34
CA GLN A 125 14.48 -6.64 -3.06
C GLN A 125 13.65 -5.51 -2.43
N THR A 126 13.25 -4.51 -3.22
CA THR A 126 12.41 -3.39 -2.75
C THR A 126 11.04 -3.86 -2.29
N ILE A 127 10.42 -4.79 -3.03
CA ILE A 127 9.15 -5.43 -2.64
C ILE A 127 9.30 -6.18 -1.31
N ARG A 128 10.39 -6.94 -1.10
CA ARG A 128 10.66 -7.63 0.17
C ARG A 128 10.82 -6.66 1.33
N ASN A 129 11.61 -5.59 1.15
CA ASN A 129 11.79 -4.56 2.18
C ASN A 129 10.47 -3.86 2.55
N THR A 130 9.57 -3.71 1.57
CA THR A 130 8.23 -3.15 1.80
C THR A 130 7.36 -4.14 2.57
N SER A 131 7.50 -5.44 2.28
CA SER A 131 6.74 -6.49 2.96
C SER A 131 7.09 -6.61 4.43
N GLU A 132 8.29 -6.20 4.85
CA GLU A 132 8.69 -6.15 6.26
C GLU A 132 7.91 -5.11 7.08
N ILE A 133 7.26 -4.14 6.43
CA ILE A 133 6.40 -3.13 7.07
C ILE A 133 5.15 -3.77 7.69
N ILE A 134 4.78 -5.00 7.30
CA ILE A 134 3.66 -5.73 7.91
C ILE A 134 3.78 -5.80 9.45
N ASN A 135 5.00 -5.91 9.98
CA ASN A 135 5.26 -5.95 11.41
C ASN A 135 4.90 -4.63 12.13
N GLN A 136 4.88 -3.52 11.40
CA GLN A 136 4.47 -2.21 11.93
C GLN A 136 2.95 -2.07 11.94
N LEU A 137 2.25 -2.64 10.95
CA LEU A 137 0.78 -2.68 10.92
C LEU A 137 0.19 -3.47 12.08
N GLU A 138 0.84 -4.57 12.48
CA GLU A 138 0.40 -5.36 13.63
C GLU A 138 0.39 -4.55 14.95
N ASN A 139 1.21 -3.50 15.06
CA ASN A 139 1.25 -2.62 16.23
C ASN A 139 0.19 -1.51 16.20
N LEU A 140 -0.42 -1.21 15.05
CA LEU A 140 -1.50 -0.21 14.96
C LEU A 140 -2.86 -0.76 15.38
N ASN A 141 -3.04 -2.08 15.28
CA ASN A 141 -4.29 -2.77 15.62
C ASN A 141 -4.34 -3.27 17.09
N GLN A 142 -3.38 -2.87 17.94
CA GLN A 142 -3.34 -3.19 19.38
C GLN A 142 -3.57 -1.93 20.23
#